data_AF-A0A954R7E0-F1
#
_entry.id   AF-A0A954R7E0-F1
#
_cell.length_a   1.000
_cell.length_b   1.000
_cell.length_c   1.000
_cell.angle_alpha   90.00
_cell.angle_beta   90.00
_cell.angle_gamma   90.00
#
_symmetry.space_group_name_H-M   'P 1'
#
loop_
_entity.id
_entity.type
_entity.pdbx_description
1 polymer ?
#
loop_
_entity_poly.entity_id
_entity_poly.type
_entity_poly.pdbx_seq_one_letter_code
_entity_poly.pdbx_strand_id
1 'polypeptide(L)'
;IVGTAKAEEVRIDPKEVEKMVPATISIMPTGIDEALGPDKLRDLMTFLLGTSPSMPNDRAGGPPPRSRAEVERALAGAPPADSDPRPMQVVLVAGAKDHGPGEHDYPAWLRAWKTLFEAANNVVVTTAMDWPEPEAFETADAIVFYQQGKWNEQRASDIDTFLKRGGGVSYIHYAVDGGTDAAGFAERIGLAWKGGGSKFRHGALDMLFKSNHPITRNINRLQLEDESYWQLVGDAESIDILGSGQDDDAMQPLVWCHEREAGRVFVSIPGHYSWTFDDPLFRILLLRGIAWTAHQPVDRFNELIYLGASVQEKSHGASSNRESAE
;
A
#
# COMPACT_ATOMS: atom_id res chain seq x y z
N ILE A 1 -29.43 14.16 -11.85
CA ILE A 1 -29.27 14.30 -13.33
C ILE A 1 -29.56 12.93 -13.90
N VAL A 2 -30.40 12.85 -14.93
CA VAL A 2 -30.75 11.61 -15.64
C VAL A 2 -30.43 11.78 -17.12
N GLY A 3 -29.84 10.76 -17.72
CA GLY A 3 -29.61 10.70 -19.16
C GLY A 3 -30.87 10.22 -19.87
N THR A 4 -31.26 10.88 -20.95
CA THR A 4 -32.35 10.44 -21.81
C THR A 4 -31.86 9.39 -22.81
N ALA A 5 -32.78 8.68 -23.47
CA ALA A 5 -32.46 7.75 -24.56
C ALA A 5 -31.79 8.42 -25.78
N LYS A 6 -31.75 9.76 -25.82
CA LYS A 6 -31.05 10.55 -26.85
C LYS A 6 -29.68 11.06 -26.38
N ALA A 7 -29.16 10.53 -25.27
CA ALA A 7 -27.92 10.95 -24.63
C ALA A 7 -27.91 12.43 -24.20
N GLU A 8 -29.07 12.99 -23.88
CA GLU A 8 -29.19 14.34 -23.30
C GLU A 8 -29.25 14.25 -21.78
N GLU A 9 -28.58 15.16 -21.09
CA GLU A 9 -28.66 15.25 -19.64
C GLU A 9 -29.80 16.16 -19.19
N VAL A 10 -30.66 15.65 -18.31
CA VAL A 10 -31.75 16.42 -17.72
C VAL A 10 -31.61 16.43 -16.20
N ARG A 11 -31.80 17.59 -15.59
CA ARG A 11 -31.83 17.73 -14.13
C ARG A 11 -33.28 17.63 -13.67
N ILE A 12 -33.58 16.62 -12.85
CA ILE A 12 -34.90 16.39 -12.27
C ILE A 12 -34.78 16.53 -10.75
N ASP A 13 -35.73 17.23 -10.12
CA ASP A 13 -35.84 17.26 -8.66
C ASP A 13 -36.34 15.89 -8.17
N PRO A 14 -35.68 15.24 -7.20
CA PRO A 14 -36.13 13.97 -6.64
C PRO A 14 -37.60 13.94 -6.19
N LYS A 15 -38.16 15.09 -5.80
CA LYS A 15 -39.58 15.21 -5.40
C LYS A 15 -40.57 15.08 -6.57
N GLU A 16 -40.09 15.28 -7.79
CA GLU A 16 -40.88 15.16 -9.03
C GLU A 16 -40.85 13.73 -9.59
N VAL A 17 -40.11 12.81 -8.97
CA VAL A 17 -39.98 11.42 -9.42
C VAL A 17 -41.15 10.60 -8.87
N GLU A 18 -42.16 10.38 -9.70
CA GLU A 18 -43.33 9.57 -9.35
C GLU A 18 -43.00 8.07 -9.20
N LYS A 19 -42.08 7.55 -10.02
CA LYS A 19 -41.68 6.13 -10.03
C LYS A 19 -40.29 5.93 -10.62
N MET A 20 -39.48 5.07 -9.99
CA MET A 20 -38.23 4.54 -10.57
C MET A 20 -38.40 3.05 -10.91
N VAL A 21 -38.03 2.67 -12.13
CA VAL A 21 -38.04 1.27 -12.60
C VAL A 21 -36.72 0.98 -13.31
N PRO A 22 -36.08 -0.17 -13.06
CA PRO A 22 -34.90 -0.59 -13.82
C PRO A 22 -35.22 -0.67 -15.32
N ALA A 23 -34.36 -0.08 -16.15
CA ALA A 23 -34.48 -0.21 -17.60
C ALA A 23 -34.24 -1.67 -18.01
N THR A 24 -35.13 -2.22 -18.83
CA THR A 24 -34.98 -3.57 -19.42
C THR A 24 -34.03 -3.57 -20.63
N ILE A 25 -33.62 -2.39 -21.08
CA ILE A 25 -32.73 -2.18 -22.22
C ILE A 25 -31.40 -1.63 -21.67
N SER A 26 -30.30 -2.29 -22.01
CA SER A 26 -28.96 -1.82 -21.65
C SER A 26 -28.67 -0.50 -22.38
N ILE A 27 -28.13 0.47 -21.64
CA ILE A 27 -27.62 1.74 -22.18
C ILE A 27 -26.14 1.63 -22.61
N MET A 28 -25.54 0.44 -22.51
CA MET A 28 -24.18 0.22 -23.02
C MET A 28 -24.15 0.54 -24.53
N PRO A 29 -23.17 1.32 -24.99
CA PRO A 29 -22.97 1.52 -26.43
C PRO A 29 -22.84 0.17 -27.13
N THR A 30 -23.63 -0.04 -28.18
CA THR A 30 -23.49 -1.22 -29.05
C THR A 30 -22.16 -1.18 -29.79
N GLY A 31 -21.46 -2.31 -29.91
CA GLY A 31 -20.18 -2.40 -30.63
C GLY A 31 -18.95 -1.94 -29.82
N ILE A 32 -19.08 -1.82 -28.50
CA ILE A 32 -17.95 -1.46 -27.63
C ILE A 32 -16.83 -2.52 -27.66
N ASP A 33 -17.20 -3.77 -27.88
CA ASP A 33 -16.31 -4.92 -28.07
C ASP A 33 -15.47 -4.79 -29.34
N GLU A 34 -16.09 -4.36 -30.45
CA GLU A 34 -15.38 -4.10 -31.71
C GLU A 34 -14.49 -2.85 -31.62
N ALA A 35 -14.95 -1.79 -30.95
CA ALA A 35 -14.22 -0.53 -30.80
C ALA A 35 -12.97 -0.65 -29.90
N LEU A 36 -13.06 -1.46 -28.84
CA LEU A 36 -11.96 -1.69 -27.91
C LEU A 36 -10.99 -2.77 -28.41
N GLY A 37 -11.50 -3.77 -29.14
CA GLY A 37 -10.76 -4.98 -29.46
C GLY A 37 -10.67 -5.94 -28.25
N PRO A 38 -10.22 -7.19 -28.49
CA PRO A 38 -10.32 -8.26 -27.50
C PRO A 38 -9.54 -7.99 -26.21
N ASP A 39 -8.34 -7.41 -26.31
CA ASP A 39 -7.49 -7.16 -25.13
C ASP A 39 -8.07 -6.07 -24.23
N LYS A 40 -8.44 -4.92 -24.81
CA LYS A 40 -9.03 -3.82 -24.02
C LYS A 40 -10.41 -4.14 -23.49
N LEU A 41 -11.20 -4.95 -24.21
CA LEU A 41 -12.48 -5.42 -23.70
C LEU A 41 -12.26 -6.37 -22.51
N ARG A 42 -11.26 -7.27 -22.59
CA ARG A 42 -10.88 -8.11 -21.46
C ARG A 42 -10.44 -7.27 -20.26
N ASP A 43 -9.63 -6.24 -20.46
CA ASP A 43 -9.21 -5.33 -19.40
C ASP A 43 -10.40 -4.60 -18.77
N LEU A 44 -11.33 -4.10 -19.59
CA LEU A 44 -12.55 -3.46 -19.12
C LEU A 44 -13.44 -4.44 -18.33
N MET A 45 -13.62 -5.67 -18.81
CA MET A 45 -14.40 -6.68 -18.08
C MET A 45 -13.71 -7.09 -16.77
N THR A 46 -12.39 -7.24 -16.76
CA THR A 46 -11.60 -7.47 -15.54
C THR A 46 -11.77 -6.31 -14.56
N PHE A 47 -11.75 -5.06 -15.03
CA PHE A 47 -11.98 -3.89 -14.19
C PHE A 47 -13.40 -3.85 -13.61
N LEU A 48 -14.42 -4.13 -14.44
CA LEU A 48 -15.83 -4.05 -14.02
C LEU A 48 -16.27 -5.22 -13.15
N LEU A 49 -15.69 -6.41 -13.35
CA LEU A 49 -16.10 -7.65 -12.69
C LEU A 49 -15.13 -8.10 -11.60
N GLY A 50 -13.91 -7.54 -11.59
CA GLY A 50 -12.90 -7.81 -10.58
C GLY A 50 -13.30 -7.24 -9.22
N THR A 51 -13.04 -7.98 -8.16
CA THR A 51 -13.04 -7.43 -6.81
C THR A 51 -11.89 -6.44 -6.68
N SER A 52 -12.21 -5.20 -6.30
CA SER A 52 -11.19 -4.18 -6.03
C SER A 52 -10.16 -4.71 -5.04
N PRO A 53 -8.85 -4.47 -5.24
CA PRO A 53 -7.80 -4.91 -4.32
C PRO A 53 -7.80 -4.04 -3.06
N SER A 54 -8.79 -4.26 -2.20
CA SER A 54 -8.95 -3.62 -0.89
C SER A 54 -8.85 -4.65 0.22
N MET A 55 -8.42 -4.20 1.39
CA MET A 55 -8.46 -5.02 2.58
C MET A 55 -9.91 -5.24 3.06
N PRO A 56 -10.17 -6.28 3.87
CA PRO A 56 -11.46 -6.46 4.51
C PRO A 56 -11.82 -5.27 5.41
N ASN A 57 -13.06 -4.81 5.32
CA ASN A 57 -13.62 -3.81 6.24
C ASN A 57 -14.43 -4.51 7.34
N ASP A 58 -13.78 -5.43 8.05
CA ASP A 58 -14.38 -6.28 9.10
C ASP A 58 -14.17 -5.71 10.52
N ARG A 59 -13.58 -4.51 10.63
CA ARG A 59 -13.38 -3.77 11.87
C ARG A 59 -14.01 -2.38 11.80
N ALA A 60 -14.86 -2.06 12.77
CA ALA A 60 -15.47 -0.74 12.89
C ALA A 60 -14.48 0.31 13.41
N GLY A 61 -14.77 1.60 13.15
CA GLY A 61 -14.00 2.73 13.67
C GLY A 61 -12.78 3.11 12.84
N GLY A 62 -12.65 2.60 11.61
CA GLY A 62 -11.60 3.02 10.69
C GLY A 62 -11.67 4.52 10.35
N PRO A 63 -10.54 5.15 9.98
CA PRO A 63 -10.49 6.55 9.59
C PRO A 63 -11.42 6.88 8.41
N PRO A 64 -11.91 8.13 8.29
CA PRO A 64 -12.67 8.54 7.12
C PRO A 64 -11.80 8.51 5.85
N PRO A 65 -12.39 8.33 4.66
CA PRO A 65 -11.67 8.38 3.40
C PRO A 65 -10.93 9.71 3.20
N ARG A 66 -9.73 9.64 2.61
CA ARG A 66 -8.91 10.83 2.27
C ARG A 66 -9.52 11.61 1.13
N SER A 67 -9.30 12.92 1.08
CA SER A 67 -9.72 13.71 -0.07
C SER A 67 -8.85 13.38 -1.29
N ARG A 68 -9.45 13.33 -2.48
CA ARG A 68 -8.68 13.13 -3.73
C ARG A 68 -7.59 14.20 -3.93
N ALA A 69 -7.88 15.46 -3.57
CA ALA A 69 -6.93 16.56 -3.68
C ALA A 69 -5.68 16.36 -2.79
N GLU A 70 -5.81 15.68 -1.65
CA GLU A 70 -4.68 15.33 -0.78
C GLU A 70 -3.77 14.30 -1.44
N VAL A 71 -4.35 13.27 -2.05
CA VAL A 71 -3.61 12.26 -2.83
C VAL A 71 -2.92 12.88 -4.04
N GLU A 72 -3.62 13.73 -4.79
CA GLU A 72 -3.06 14.43 -5.96
C GLU A 72 -1.89 15.35 -5.59
N ARG A 73 -1.92 16.01 -4.42
CA ARG A 73 -0.78 16.78 -3.91
C ARG A 73 0.43 15.90 -3.60
N ALA A 74 0.22 14.72 -3.01
CA ALA A 74 1.30 13.78 -2.72
C ALA A 74 1.94 13.21 -4.02
N LEU A 75 1.15 13.07 -5.08
CA LEU A 75 1.60 12.59 -6.39
C LEU A 75 2.15 13.69 -7.31
N ALA A 76 1.94 14.97 -6.98
CA ALA A 76 2.32 16.09 -7.83
C ALA A 76 3.79 16.07 -8.25
N GLY A 77 4.06 16.39 -9.52
CA GLY A 77 5.41 16.40 -10.09
C GLY A 77 5.99 15.02 -10.40
N ALA A 78 5.22 13.93 -10.22
CA ALA A 78 5.58 12.63 -10.79
C ALA A 78 5.65 12.73 -12.32
N PRO A 79 6.62 12.07 -12.97
CA PRO A 79 6.62 11.92 -14.42
C PRO A 79 5.38 11.12 -14.87
N PRO A 80 4.97 11.25 -16.14
CA PRO A 80 3.96 10.35 -16.71
C PRO A 80 4.36 8.88 -16.50
N ALA A 81 3.37 8.01 -16.30
CA ALA A 81 3.61 6.58 -16.19
C ALA A 81 4.37 6.08 -17.43
N ASP A 82 5.43 5.31 -17.20
CA ASP A 82 6.16 4.64 -18.26
C ASP A 82 5.25 3.56 -18.87
N SER A 83 5.02 3.64 -20.17
CA SER A 83 4.17 2.70 -20.90
C SER A 83 4.83 1.32 -21.07
N ASP A 84 6.17 1.23 -20.96
CA ASP A 84 6.90 -0.03 -21.09
C ASP A 84 8.05 -0.12 -20.07
N PRO A 85 7.71 -0.18 -18.76
CA PRO A 85 8.72 -0.17 -17.73
C PRO A 85 9.48 -1.49 -17.71
N ARG A 86 10.78 -1.47 -17.34
CA ARG A 86 11.61 -2.70 -17.22
C ARG A 86 10.85 -3.80 -16.46
N PRO A 87 10.88 -5.07 -16.89
CA PRO A 87 10.28 -6.17 -16.14
C PRO A 87 10.73 -6.20 -14.67
N MET A 88 9.79 -6.50 -13.77
CA MET A 88 10.03 -6.59 -12.33
C MET A 88 9.39 -7.84 -11.76
N GLN A 89 10.16 -8.64 -11.02
CA GLN A 89 9.68 -9.80 -10.28
C GLN A 89 9.54 -9.44 -8.80
N VAL A 90 8.32 -9.53 -8.27
CA VAL A 90 8.00 -9.25 -6.86
C VAL A 90 7.52 -10.52 -6.18
N VAL A 91 8.10 -10.81 -5.02
CA VAL A 91 7.61 -11.88 -4.14
C VAL A 91 6.90 -11.25 -2.95
N LEU A 92 5.63 -11.59 -2.76
CA LEU A 92 4.86 -11.21 -1.57
C LEU A 92 4.84 -12.38 -0.59
N VAL A 93 5.26 -12.13 0.65
CA VAL A 93 5.37 -13.15 1.69
C VAL A 93 4.43 -12.81 2.84
N ALA A 94 3.55 -13.74 3.16
CA ALA A 94 2.55 -13.58 4.23
C ALA A 94 2.56 -14.76 5.21
N GLY A 95 2.02 -14.53 6.41
CA GLY A 95 1.86 -15.53 7.46
C GLY A 95 0.42 -16.01 7.62
N ALA A 96 0.21 -16.93 8.57
CA ALA A 96 -1.15 -17.21 9.05
C ALA A 96 -1.65 -16.01 9.86
N LYS A 97 -2.95 -15.71 9.76
CA LYS A 97 -3.58 -14.66 10.60
C LYS A 97 -3.44 -15.03 12.08
N ASP A 98 -3.02 -14.06 12.88
CA ASP A 98 -2.71 -14.22 14.31
C ASP A 98 -3.51 -13.27 15.22
N HIS A 99 -4.17 -12.24 14.67
CA HIS A 99 -4.98 -11.27 15.42
C HIS A 99 -6.48 -11.28 15.05
N GLY A 100 -7.23 -10.39 15.72
CA GLY A 100 -8.68 -10.25 15.57
C GLY A 100 -9.11 -9.67 14.21
N PRO A 101 -10.42 -9.39 14.05
CA PRO A 101 -10.94 -8.74 12.85
C PRO A 101 -10.21 -7.44 12.53
N GLY A 102 -9.84 -7.28 11.25
CA GLY A 102 -9.12 -6.12 10.73
C GLY A 102 -7.69 -5.93 11.23
N GLU A 103 -7.12 -6.84 12.01
CA GLU A 103 -5.75 -6.79 12.52
C GLU A 103 -4.91 -7.91 11.91
N HIS A 104 -3.67 -7.60 11.51
CA HIS A 104 -2.66 -8.57 11.05
C HIS A 104 -3.24 -9.63 10.08
N ASP A 105 -4.10 -9.20 9.16
CA ASP A 105 -4.73 -10.11 8.20
C ASP A 105 -3.81 -10.36 7.01
N TYR A 106 -2.69 -11.02 7.27
CA TYR A 106 -1.68 -11.31 6.27
C TYR A 106 -2.24 -12.08 5.06
N PRO A 107 -3.13 -13.08 5.21
CA PRO A 107 -3.74 -13.76 4.06
C PRO A 107 -4.61 -12.82 3.21
N ALA A 108 -5.36 -11.90 3.82
CA ALA A 108 -6.13 -10.91 3.06
C ALA A 108 -5.22 -9.91 2.36
N TRP A 109 -4.16 -9.44 3.04
CA TRP A 109 -3.13 -8.59 2.44
C TRP A 109 -2.50 -9.26 1.22
N LEU A 110 -2.12 -10.53 1.33
CA LEU A 110 -1.53 -11.28 0.23
C LEU A 110 -2.45 -11.32 -1.00
N ARG A 111 -3.74 -11.58 -0.81
CA ARG A 111 -4.73 -11.58 -1.91
C ARG A 111 -4.91 -10.20 -2.53
N ALA A 112 -5.10 -9.17 -1.70
CA ALA A 112 -5.35 -7.81 -2.16
C ALA A 112 -4.12 -7.24 -2.88
N TRP A 113 -2.93 -7.35 -2.29
CA TRP A 113 -1.70 -6.79 -2.84
C TRP A 113 -1.15 -7.61 -4.02
N LYS A 114 -1.39 -8.92 -4.08
CA LYS A 114 -1.14 -9.70 -5.31
C LYS A 114 -1.96 -9.13 -6.46
N THR A 115 -3.26 -8.98 -6.25
CA THR A 115 -4.18 -8.42 -7.27
C THR A 115 -3.79 -6.99 -7.66
N LEU A 116 -3.34 -6.18 -6.67
CA LEU A 116 -2.86 -4.82 -6.90
C LEU A 116 -1.61 -4.79 -7.80
N PHE A 117 -0.59 -5.60 -7.50
CA PHE A 117 0.64 -5.64 -8.29
C PHE A 117 0.44 -6.29 -9.66
N GLU A 118 -0.46 -7.27 -9.79
CA GLU A 118 -0.81 -7.87 -11.08
C GLU A 118 -1.51 -6.89 -12.04
N ALA A 119 -2.07 -5.79 -11.52
CA ALA A 119 -2.60 -4.71 -12.35
C ALA A 119 -1.52 -3.77 -12.91
N ALA A 120 -0.24 -3.94 -12.52
CA ALA A 120 0.86 -3.11 -12.98
C ALA A 120 1.52 -3.67 -14.25
N ASN A 121 1.94 -2.76 -15.13
CA ASN A 121 2.67 -3.13 -16.35
C ASN A 121 4.01 -3.81 -16.03
N ASN A 122 4.29 -4.90 -16.74
CA ASN A 122 5.55 -5.64 -16.67
C ASN A 122 5.95 -6.05 -15.24
N VAL A 123 4.98 -6.42 -14.40
CA VAL A 123 5.22 -6.99 -13.07
C VAL A 123 4.80 -8.45 -13.05
N VAL A 124 5.69 -9.33 -12.60
CA VAL A 124 5.40 -10.73 -12.30
C VAL A 124 5.34 -10.87 -10.79
N VAL A 125 4.24 -11.40 -10.28
CA VAL A 125 4.02 -11.57 -8.84
C VAL A 125 4.09 -13.04 -8.48
N THR A 126 4.97 -13.38 -7.54
CA THR A 126 4.99 -14.67 -6.85
C THR A 126 4.54 -14.47 -5.41
N THR A 127 3.90 -15.47 -4.83
CA THR A 127 3.47 -15.42 -3.43
C THR A 127 4.04 -16.59 -2.65
N ALA A 128 4.39 -16.34 -1.39
CA ALA A 128 4.82 -17.37 -0.45
C ALA A 128 4.08 -17.24 0.89
N MET A 129 3.84 -18.38 1.53
CA MET A 129 3.40 -18.42 2.93
C MET A 129 4.60 -18.78 3.79
N ASP A 130 4.86 -18.00 4.85
CA ASP A 130 6.00 -18.10 5.78
C ASP A 130 7.39 -17.73 5.19
N TRP A 131 7.84 -18.39 4.12
CA TRP A 131 9.15 -18.11 3.49
C TRP A 131 9.16 -18.41 1.99
N PRO A 132 9.88 -17.63 1.16
CA PRO A 132 10.03 -17.93 -0.26
C PRO A 132 10.78 -19.24 -0.53
N GLU A 133 10.48 -19.86 -1.67
CA GLU A 133 11.30 -20.95 -2.22
C GLU A 133 12.68 -20.41 -2.67
N PRO A 134 13.74 -21.24 -2.63
CA PRO A 134 15.11 -20.81 -2.97
C PRO A 134 15.23 -20.08 -4.32
N GLU A 135 14.52 -20.56 -5.34
CA GLU A 135 14.56 -19.97 -6.69
C GLU A 135 14.01 -18.54 -6.72
N ALA A 136 13.10 -18.18 -5.81
CA ALA A 136 12.60 -16.82 -5.70
C ALA A 136 13.72 -15.84 -5.29
N PHE A 137 14.67 -16.28 -4.46
CA PHE A 137 15.84 -15.48 -4.11
C PHE A 137 16.82 -15.33 -5.26
N GLU A 138 16.75 -16.15 -6.31
CA GLU A 138 17.62 -16.07 -7.49
C GLU A 138 17.05 -15.17 -8.60
N THR A 139 15.74 -14.98 -8.65
CA THR A 139 15.06 -14.25 -9.73
C THR A 139 14.37 -12.96 -9.31
N ALA A 140 13.93 -12.82 -8.05
CA ALA A 140 13.14 -11.68 -7.62
C ALA A 140 13.95 -10.37 -7.61
N ASP A 141 13.37 -9.27 -8.09
CA ASP A 141 13.92 -7.92 -7.88
C ASP A 141 13.61 -7.44 -6.46
N ALA A 142 12.43 -7.78 -5.93
CA ALA A 142 12.03 -7.43 -4.57
C ALA A 142 11.24 -8.52 -3.85
N ILE A 143 11.44 -8.63 -2.54
CA ILE A 143 10.69 -9.49 -1.62
C ILE A 143 10.05 -8.62 -0.54
N VAL A 144 8.73 -8.72 -0.36
CA VAL A 144 7.95 -7.94 0.59
C VAL A 144 7.36 -8.86 1.64
N PHE A 145 7.76 -8.67 2.89
CA PHE A 145 7.31 -9.43 4.04
C PHE A 145 6.26 -8.65 4.84
N TYR A 146 5.07 -9.25 4.98
CA TYR A 146 4.06 -8.82 5.94
C TYR A 146 3.51 -10.07 6.64
N GLN A 147 4.10 -10.38 7.80
CA GLN A 147 3.84 -11.60 8.55
C GLN A 147 4.38 -11.53 9.98
N GLN A 148 3.88 -12.39 10.87
CA GLN A 148 4.65 -12.85 12.02
C GLN A 148 5.64 -13.93 11.55
N GLY A 149 6.83 -13.49 11.13
CA GLY A 149 7.86 -14.38 10.62
C GLY A 149 8.69 -15.03 11.73
N LYS A 150 9.39 -16.11 11.38
CA LYS A 150 10.51 -16.62 12.19
C LYS A 150 11.82 -16.01 11.72
N TRP A 151 12.74 -15.75 12.63
CA TRP A 151 14.12 -15.38 12.31
C TRP A 151 15.07 -16.50 12.75
N ASN A 152 16.00 -16.89 11.89
CA ASN A 152 17.01 -17.91 12.16
C ASN A 152 18.21 -17.78 11.19
N GLU A 153 19.26 -18.56 11.41
CA GLU A 153 20.50 -18.53 10.63
C GLU A 153 20.30 -18.81 9.12
N GLN A 154 19.37 -19.71 8.75
CA GLN A 154 19.10 -19.98 7.33
C GLN A 154 18.50 -18.74 6.66
N ARG A 155 17.47 -18.13 7.28
CA ARG A 155 16.84 -16.92 6.77
C ARG A 155 17.81 -15.75 6.70
N ALA A 156 18.73 -15.67 7.66
CA ALA A 156 19.83 -14.70 7.64
C ALA A 156 20.73 -14.88 6.41
N SER A 157 21.13 -16.13 6.12
CA SER A 157 21.94 -16.46 4.94
C SER A 157 21.22 -16.17 3.62
N ASP A 158 19.92 -16.49 3.52
CA ASP A 158 19.12 -16.22 2.32
C ASP A 158 19.03 -14.72 2.03
N ILE A 159 18.74 -13.93 3.07
CA ILE A 159 18.63 -12.46 2.96
C ILE A 159 19.99 -11.82 2.65
N ASP A 160 21.07 -12.27 3.28
CA ASP A 160 22.41 -11.76 2.96
C ASP A 160 22.79 -12.03 1.51
N THR A 161 22.52 -13.24 1.01
CA THR A 161 22.78 -13.62 -0.38
C THR A 161 21.96 -12.75 -1.34
N PHE A 162 20.68 -12.55 -1.03
CA PHE A 162 19.77 -11.76 -1.83
C PHE A 162 20.17 -10.28 -1.89
N LEU A 163 20.50 -9.66 -0.75
CA LEU A 163 20.97 -8.27 -0.67
C LEU A 163 22.32 -8.09 -1.38
N LYS A 164 23.26 -9.03 -1.20
CA LYS A 164 24.56 -9.01 -1.88
C LYS A 164 24.44 -9.03 -3.41
N ARG A 165 23.45 -9.75 -3.94
CA ARG A 165 23.14 -9.77 -5.37
C ARG A 165 22.53 -8.43 -5.86
N GLY A 166 22.03 -7.59 -4.96
CA GLY A 166 21.32 -6.35 -5.27
C GLY A 166 19.80 -6.46 -5.25
N GLY A 167 19.26 -7.49 -4.59
CA GLY A 167 17.82 -7.62 -4.36
C GLY A 167 17.31 -6.60 -3.33
N GLY A 168 16.03 -6.26 -3.44
CA GLY A 168 15.34 -5.34 -2.54
C GLY A 168 14.45 -6.04 -1.52
N VAL A 169 14.57 -5.72 -0.23
CA VAL A 169 13.71 -6.32 0.80
C VAL A 169 12.85 -5.26 1.47
N SER A 170 11.56 -5.54 1.64
CA SER A 170 10.66 -4.71 2.41
C SER A 170 10.08 -5.47 3.59
N TYR A 171 10.19 -4.93 4.80
CA TYR A 171 9.57 -5.47 6.01
C TYR A 171 8.47 -4.54 6.49
N ILE A 172 7.28 -5.08 6.66
CA ILE A 172 6.10 -4.33 7.08
C ILE A 172 5.67 -4.84 8.46
N HIS A 173 5.52 -3.89 9.37
CA HIS A 173 4.93 -4.08 10.69
C HIS A 173 5.62 -5.20 11.46
N TYR A 174 4.88 -6.23 11.87
CA TYR A 174 5.39 -7.29 12.73
C TYR A 174 6.41 -8.23 12.04
N ALA A 175 6.64 -8.05 10.73
CA ALA A 175 7.71 -8.74 10.00
C ALA A 175 9.12 -8.35 10.48
N VAL A 176 9.25 -7.34 11.34
CA VAL A 176 10.52 -6.90 11.96
C VAL A 176 10.86 -7.64 13.26
N ASP A 177 10.06 -8.64 13.68
CA ASP A 177 10.34 -9.46 14.87
C ASP A 177 11.60 -10.32 14.67
N GLY A 178 12.67 -9.98 15.38
CA GLY A 178 13.93 -10.73 15.34
C GLY A 178 13.98 -11.92 16.28
N GLY A 179 12.92 -12.18 17.05
CA GLY A 179 12.82 -13.32 17.96
C GLY A 179 14.00 -13.37 18.93
N THR A 180 14.73 -14.49 18.95
CA THR A 180 15.87 -14.69 19.85
C THR A 180 17.13 -13.93 19.44
N ASP A 181 17.23 -13.50 18.17
CA ASP A 181 18.40 -12.79 17.62
C ASP A 181 17.99 -11.47 16.95
N ALA A 182 17.34 -10.61 17.73
CA ALA A 182 16.97 -9.26 17.26
C ALA A 182 18.18 -8.41 16.87
N ALA A 183 19.35 -8.62 17.49
CA ALA A 183 20.57 -7.90 17.12
C ALA A 183 21.06 -8.30 15.73
N GLY A 184 21.20 -9.60 15.45
CA GLY A 184 21.59 -10.08 14.13
C GLY A 184 20.56 -9.73 13.06
N PHE A 185 19.26 -9.69 13.39
CA PHE A 185 18.27 -9.21 12.41
C PHE A 185 18.41 -7.71 12.13
N ALA A 186 18.61 -6.89 13.18
CA ALA A 186 18.80 -5.45 13.07
C ALA A 186 20.05 -5.09 12.24
N GLU A 187 21.12 -5.89 12.25
CA GLU A 187 22.26 -5.68 11.35
C GLU A 187 21.88 -5.69 9.85
N ARG A 188 20.75 -6.34 9.50
CA ARG A 188 20.27 -6.46 8.12
C ARG A 188 19.20 -5.43 7.79
N ILE A 189 18.34 -5.12 8.74
CA ILE A 189 17.17 -4.26 8.51
C ILE A 189 17.26 -2.89 9.21
N GLY A 190 18.34 -2.61 9.92
CA GLY A 190 18.55 -1.39 10.71
C GLY A 190 18.06 -1.51 12.15
N LEU A 191 16.76 -1.74 12.32
CA LEU A 191 16.10 -1.86 13.62
C LEU A 191 15.14 -3.05 13.64
N ALA A 192 15.16 -3.83 14.71
CA ALA A 192 14.33 -5.02 14.87
C ALA A 192 13.55 -5.00 16.18
N TRP A 193 12.37 -5.61 16.15
CA TRP A 193 11.56 -5.85 17.33
C TRP A 193 12.14 -6.97 18.19
N LYS A 194 12.13 -6.78 19.51
CA LYS A 194 12.48 -7.82 20.49
C LYS A 194 11.39 -7.94 21.54
N GLY A 195 10.74 -9.10 21.60
CA GLY A 195 9.77 -9.42 22.64
C GLY A 195 10.31 -9.16 24.05
N GLY A 196 9.55 -8.40 24.85
CA GLY A 196 9.93 -8.01 26.22
C GLY A 196 10.99 -6.91 26.35
N GLY A 197 11.60 -6.47 25.24
CA GLY A 197 12.55 -5.35 25.20
C GLY A 197 12.00 -4.11 24.48
N SER A 198 11.23 -4.33 23.41
CA SER A 198 10.56 -3.28 22.66
C SER A 198 9.16 -3.01 23.21
N LYS A 199 8.62 -1.83 22.91
CA LYS A 199 7.30 -1.37 23.37
C LYS A 199 6.41 -1.02 22.18
N PHE A 200 5.11 -1.11 22.39
CA PHE A 200 4.10 -0.80 21.39
C PHE A 200 2.88 -0.09 21.99
N ARG A 201 2.12 0.59 21.13
CA ARG A 201 0.77 1.06 21.44
C ARG A 201 -0.08 1.15 20.17
N HIS A 202 -1.39 0.99 20.34
CA HIS A 202 -2.37 1.30 19.31
C HIS A 202 -2.89 2.73 19.47
N GLY A 203 -3.21 3.38 18.35
CA GLY A 203 -3.97 4.63 18.33
C GLY A 203 -3.51 5.60 17.27
N ALA A 204 -3.80 6.88 17.50
CA ALA A 204 -3.37 7.95 16.62
C ALA A 204 -1.84 8.01 16.51
N LEU A 205 -1.33 7.98 15.29
CA LEU A 205 0.07 8.17 14.94
C LEU A 205 0.21 9.45 14.13
N ASP A 206 1.00 10.40 14.64
CA ASP A 206 1.36 11.61 13.92
C ASP A 206 2.81 11.54 13.47
N MET A 207 3.01 11.16 12.21
CA MET A 207 4.33 10.89 11.66
C MET A 207 4.85 12.10 10.90
N LEU A 208 6.09 12.49 11.18
CA LEU A 208 6.80 13.56 10.49
C LEU A 208 7.86 12.97 9.57
N PHE A 209 7.91 13.45 8.33
CA PHE A 209 8.86 13.03 7.32
C PHE A 209 9.73 14.23 6.93
N LYS A 210 10.98 14.21 7.38
CA LYS A 210 11.92 15.32 7.19
C LYS A 210 13.02 15.00 6.18
N SER A 211 13.02 13.78 5.62
CA SER A 211 14.01 13.35 4.64
C SER A 211 13.68 13.90 3.24
N ASN A 212 14.72 14.23 2.47
CA ASN A 212 14.63 14.58 1.04
C ASN A 212 14.56 13.33 0.15
N HIS A 213 14.38 12.14 0.74
CA HIS A 213 14.34 10.88 0.02
C HIS A 213 13.18 10.85 -1.00
N PRO A 214 13.38 10.27 -2.21
CA PRO A 214 12.33 10.22 -3.23
C PRO A 214 11.04 9.51 -2.78
N ILE A 215 11.12 8.60 -1.81
CA ILE A 215 9.94 7.94 -1.22
C ILE A 215 9.00 8.95 -0.56
N THR A 216 9.54 9.92 0.16
CA THR A 216 8.77 10.89 0.97
C THR A 216 8.41 12.15 0.21
N ARG A 217 8.66 12.21 -1.11
CA ARG A 217 8.36 13.39 -1.94
C ARG A 217 6.92 13.85 -1.75
N ASN A 218 6.74 15.12 -1.38
CA ASN A 218 5.46 15.77 -1.08
C ASN A 218 4.66 15.19 0.10
N ILE A 219 5.26 14.32 0.92
CA ILE A 219 4.66 13.77 2.14
C ILE A 219 5.56 14.19 3.30
N ASN A 220 5.22 15.31 3.94
CA ASN A 220 5.99 15.84 5.09
C ASN A 220 5.39 15.41 6.44
N ARG A 221 4.11 15.01 6.43
CA ARG A 221 3.36 14.57 7.61
C ARG A 221 2.30 13.57 7.19
N LEU A 222 2.15 12.48 7.94
CA LEU A 222 1.09 11.49 7.76
C LEU A 222 0.47 11.16 9.11
N GLN A 223 -0.85 11.28 9.19
CA GLN A 223 -1.60 10.92 10.38
C GLN A 223 -2.31 9.59 10.13
N LEU A 224 -2.09 8.59 10.97
CA LEU A 224 -2.74 7.27 10.86
C LEU A 224 -3.43 6.91 12.17
N GLU A 225 -4.37 5.98 12.10
CA GLU A 225 -4.84 5.22 13.27
C GLU A 225 -4.25 3.82 13.13
N ASP A 226 -3.18 3.52 13.88
CA ASP A 226 -2.36 2.31 13.71
C ASP A 226 -1.54 1.99 14.98
N GLU A 227 -0.57 1.10 14.87
CA GLU A 227 0.36 0.72 15.91
C GLU A 227 1.76 1.31 15.68
N SER A 228 2.37 1.84 16.73
CA SER A 228 3.78 2.21 16.73
C SER A 228 4.61 1.27 17.58
N TYR A 229 5.90 1.14 17.21
CA TYR A 229 6.92 0.45 17.99
C TYR A 229 8.05 1.39 18.36
N TRP A 230 8.60 1.20 19.55
CA TRP A 230 9.79 1.91 20.00
C TRP A 230 10.65 1.05 20.92
N GLN A 231 11.86 1.54 21.23
CA GLN A 231 12.91 0.75 21.88
C GLN A 231 13.24 -0.50 21.04
N LEU A 232 13.33 -0.32 19.72
CA LEU A 232 13.79 -1.35 18.81
C LEU A 232 15.29 -1.59 19.01
N VAL A 233 15.71 -2.83 18.79
CA VAL A 233 17.11 -3.23 18.85
C VAL A 233 17.80 -2.83 17.55
N GLY A 234 18.99 -2.24 17.62
CA GLY A 234 19.79 -1.86 16.45
C GLY A 234 20.44 -0.50 16.62
N ASP A 235 20.96 0.05 15.52
CA ASP A 235 21.63 1.34 15.49
C ASP A 235 20.89 2.29 14.53
N ALA A 236 20.15 3.23 15.10
CA ALA A 236 19.39 4.23 14.34
C ALA A 236 20.29 5.22 13.58
N GLU A 237 21.57 5.34 13.93
CA GLU A 237 22.52 6.20 13.20
C GLU A 237 23.00 5.56 11.88
N SER A 238 22.81 4.24 11.74
CA SER A 238 23.22 3.47 10.56
C SER A 238 22.18 3.42 9.42
N ILE A 239 21.04 4.08 9.59
CA ILE A 239 19.90 4.04 8.67
C ILE A 239 19.46 5.44 8.22
N ASP A 240 18.81 5.51 7.05
CA ASP A 240 18.12 6.73 6.61
C ASP A 240 16.69 6.73 7.17
N ILE A 241 16.48 7.46 8.26
CA ILE A 241 15.16 7.61 8.87
C ILE A 241 14.31 8.53 7.99
N LEU A 242 13.27 7.96 7.40
CA LEU A 242 12.35 8.68 6.52
C LEU A 242 11.24 9.34 7.31
N GLY A 243 10.68 8.62 8.28
CA GLY A 243 9.53 9.04 9.07
C GLY A 243 9.65 8.66 10.53
N SER A 244 9.25 9.57 11.42
CA SER A 244 9.26 9.36 12.87
C SER A 244 7.96 9.83 13.52
N GLY A 245 7.55 9.17 14.61
CA GLY A 245 6.43 9.57 15.45
C GLY A 245 6.85 9.78 16.90
N GLN A 246 6.08 10.54 17.67
CA GLN A 246 6.34 10.73 19.10
C GLN A 246 5.78 9.54 19.90
N ASP A 247 6.63 8.92 20.71
CA ASP A 247 6.24 7.87 21.67
C ASP A 247 7.11 7.92 22.92
N ASP A 248 6.47 7.76 24.08
CA ASP A 248 7.00 8.23 25.36
C ASP A 248 7.51 9.69 25.21
N ASP A 249 8.76 9.95 25.61
CA ASP A 249 9.37 11.29 25.59
C ASP A 249 10.34 11.50 24.41
N ALA A 250 10.27 10.69 23.35
CA ALA A 250 11.17 10.81 22.19
C ALA A 250 10.50 10.57 20.82
N MET A 251 11.14 11.09 19.77
CA MET A 251 10.80 10.77 18.39
C MET A 251 11.39 9.41 18.03
N GLN A 252 10.54 8.49 17.59
CA GLN A 252 10.88 7.10 17.29
C GLN A 252 10.85 6.86 15.78
N PRO A 253 11.84 6.14 15.21
CA PRO A 253 11.81 5.75 13.81
C PRO A 253 10.62 4.82 13.53
N LEU A 254 9.81 5.16 12.53
CA LEU A 254 8.66 4.36 12.12
C LEU A 254 8.72 3.96 10.64
N VAL A 255 9.49 4.68 9.82
CA VAL A 255 9.76 4.33 8.43
C VAL A 255 11.21 4.67 8.13
N TRP A 256 11.98 3.75 7.57
CA TRP A 256 13.37 3.97 7.23
C TRP A 256 13.84 3.13 6.06
N CYS A 257 15.00 3.53 5.52
CA CYS A 257 15.75 2.79 4.53
C CYS A 257 17.11 2.38 5.10
N HIS A 258 17.63 1.25 4.61
CA HIS A 258 18.98 0.81 4.90
C HIS A 258 19.59 0.20 3.64
N GLU A 259 20.77 0.66 3.26
CA GLU A 259 21.52 0.11 2.13
C GLU A 259 22.62 -0.79 2.65
N ARG A 260 22.71 -2.02 2.13
CA ARG A 260 23.78 -2.97 2.45
C ARG A 260 24.32 -3.59 1.18
N GLU A 261 25.62 -3.41 0.97
CA GLU A 261 26.30 -3.83 -0.26
C GLU A 261 25.61 -3.25 -1.51
N ALA A 262 25.04 -4.09 -2.38
CA ALA A 262 24.27 -3.67 -3.54
C ALA A 262 22.76 -3.61 -3.29
N GLY A 263 22.30 -4.13 -2.15
CA GLY A 263 20.89 -4.32 -1.83
C GLY A 263 20.29 -3.17 -1.04
N ARG A 264 18.96 -3.10 -1.07
CA ARG A 264 18.17 -2.03 -0.45
C ARG A 264 17.09 -2.60 0.44
N VAL A 265 17.01 -2.09 1.65
CA VAL A 265 15.98 -2.45 2.63
C VAL A 265 15.09 -1.25 2.90
N PHE A 266 13.78 -1.48 2.88
CA PHE A 266 12.77 -0.51 3.29
C PHE A 266 11.94 -1.12 4.42
N VAL A 267 11.75 -0.37 5.49
CA VAL A 267 10.94 -0.83 6.63
C VAL A 267 9.85 0.17 6.94
N SER A 268 8.65 -0.33 7.19
CA SER A 268 7.50 0.44 7.65
C SER A 268 6.91 -0.23 8.88
N ILE A 269 6.90 0.47 10.02
CA ILE A 269 6.24 0.00 11.24
C ILE A 269 4.72 0.04 11.14
N PRO A 270 4.05 1.07 10.58
CA PRO A 270 2.60 1.02 10.39
C PRO A 270 2.19 -0.14 9.48
N GLY A 271 0.98 -0.66 9.68
CA GLY A 271 0.47 -1.87 9.02
C GLY A 271 -0.22 -2.87 9.95
N HIS A 272 -0.61 -2.47 11.17
CA HIS A 272 -1.35 -3.34 12.08
C HIS A 272 -2.78 -3.56 11.57
N TYR A 273 -3.45 -2.49 11.14
CA TYR A 273 -4.83 -2.53 10.69
C TYR A 273 -4.99 -2.67 9.18
N SER A 274 -6.03 -3.39 8.78
CA SER A 274 -6.46 -3.56 7.39
C SER A 274 -6.71 -2.23 6.69
N TRP A 275 -7.34 -1.26 7.37
CA TRP A 275 -7.59 0.06 6.78
C TRP A 275 -6.33 0.86 6.48
N THR A 276 -5.20 0.59 7.15
CA THR A 276 -3.96 1.31 6.90
C THR A 276 -3.49 1.03 5.48
N PHE A 277 -3.56 -0.22 5.04
CA PHE A 277 -3.21 -0.60 3.68
C PHE A 277 -4.14 0.02 2.63
N ASP A 278 -5.34 0.47 3.00
CA ASP A 278 -6.28 1.15 2.11
C ASP A 278 -6.18 2.69 2.22
N ASP A 279 -5.38 3.25 3.14
CA ASP A 279 -5.07 4.69 3.14
C ASP A 279 -4.19 5.02 1.93
N PRO A 280 -4.62 5.92 1.03
CA PRO A 280 -3.91 6.21 -0.21
C PRO A 280 -2.54 6.87 0.01
N LEU A 281 -2.34 7.64 1.09
CA LEU A 281 -1.03 8.24 1.37
C LEU A 281 -0.06 7.20 1.92
N PHE A 282 -0.54 6.28 2.75
CA PHE A 282 0.26 5.15 3.19
C PHE A 282 0.63 4.22 2.03
N ARG A 283 -0.32 3.94 1.12
CA ARG A 283 -0.06 3.21 -0.12
C ARG A 283 1.04 3.85 -0.96
N ILE A 284 1.03 5.19 -1.11
CA ILE A 284 2.10 5.91 -1.82
C ILE A 284 3.46 5.61 -1.18
N LEU A 285 3.58 5.71 0.15
CA LEU A 285 4.83 5.44 0.85
C LEU A 285 5.30 4.00 0.63
N LEU A 286 4.43 3.01 0.84
CA LEU A 286 4.78 1.60 0.66
C LEU A 286 5.19 1.28 -0.78
N LEU A 287 4.41 1.72 -1.76
CA LEU A 287 4.69 1.41 -3.18
C LEU A 287 5.95 2.12 -3.68
N ARG A 288 6.21 3.36 -3.25
CA ARG A 288 7.49 4.04 -3.52
C ARG A 288 8.66 3.32 -2.85
N GLY A 289 8.48 2.85 -1.62
CA GLY A 289 9.47 2.05 -0.90
C GLY A 289 9.83 0.76 -1.63
N ILE A 290 8.84 0.00 -2.05
CA ILE A 290 9.02 -1.26 -2.78
C ILE A 290 9.65 -1.03 -4.16
N ALA A 291 9.23 0.03 -4.88
CA ALA A 291 9.89 0.39 -6.14
C ALA A 291 11.35 0.80 -5.92
N TRP A 292 11.63 1.57 -4.86
CA TRP A 292 12.98 2.00 -4.51
C TRP A 292 13.89 0.81 -4.16
N THR A 293 13.41 -0.16 -3.38
CA THR A 293 14.19 -1.36 -3.04
C THR A 293 14.50 -2.21 -4.28
N ALA A 294 13.57 -2.26 -5.25
CA ALA A 294 13.76 -2.96 -6.53
C ALA A 294 14.62 -2.20 -7.56
N HIS A 295 15.24 -1.07 -7.18
CA HIS A 295 15.98 -0.20 -8.09
C HIS A 295 15.14 0.26 -9.31
N GLN A 296 13.85 0.53 -9.07
CA GLN A 296 12.91 1.07 -10.05
C GLN A 296 12.61 2.55 -9.75
N PRO A 297 12.08 3.32 -10.72
CA PRO A 297 11.54 4.65 -10.43
C PRO A 297 10.48 4.58 -9.33
N VAL A 298 10.58 5.44 -8.31
CA VAL A 298 9.65 5.41 -7.15
C VAL A 298 8.19 5.63 -7.57
N ASP A 299 7.97 6.31 -8.69
CA ASP A 299 6.65 6.62 -9.23
C ASP A 299 6.03 5.50 -10.09
N ARG A 300 6.73 4.36 -10.24
CA ARG A 300 6.31 3.23 -11.10
C ARG A 300 4.86 2.77 -10.83
N PHE A 301 4.40 2.89 -9.59
CA PHE A 301 3.12 2.34 -9.15
C PHE A 301 2.06 3.40 -8.84
N ASN A 302 2.23 4.64 -9.31
CA ASN A 302 1.29 5.72 -9.02
C ASN A 302 -0.16 5.44 -9.51
N GLU A 303 -0.32 4.69 -10.60
CA GLU A 303 -1.64 4.31 -11.11
C GLU A 303 -2.37 3.31 -10.19
N LEU A 304 -1.63 2.56 -9.36
CA LEU A 304 -2.19 1.57 -8.44
C LEU A 304 -2.82 2.21 -7.19
N ILE A 305 -2.46 3.47 -6.87
CA ILE A 305 -2.81 4.12 -5.60
C ILE A 305 -4.32 4.13 -5.35
N TYR A 306 -5.12 4.33 -6.40
CA TYR A 306 -6.56 4.47 -6.26
C TYR A 306 -7.31 3.13 -6.24
N LEU A 307 -6.69 2.03 -6.67
CA LEU A 307 -7.38 0.74 -6.84
C LEU A 307 -7.70 0.11 -5.49
N GLY A 308 -8.91 0.29 -4.97
CA GLY A 308 -9.33 -0.23 -3.65
C GLY A 308 -8.90 0.62 -2.46
N ALA A 309 -8.38 1.83 -2.69
CA ALA A 309 -8.05 2.75 -1.62
C ALA A 309 -9.26 3.55 -1.12
N SER A 310 -9.22 3.94 0.15
CA SER A 310 -10.23 4.75 0.82
C SER A 310 -10.09 6.23 0.45
N VAL A 311 -10.62 6.59 -0.72
CA VAL A 311 -10.62 7.97 -1.27
C VAL A 311 -12.05 8.46 -1.42
N GLN A 312 -12.30 9.70 -1.01
CA GLN A 312 -13.58 10.37 -1.25
C GLN A 312 -13.85 10.44 -2.76
N GLU A 313 -15.02 9.98 -3.17
CA GLU A 313 -15.48 10.16 -4.55
C GLU A 313 -15.61 11.66 -4.87
N LYS A 314 -15.36 12.04 -6.12
CA LYS A 314 -15.60 13.42 -6.55
C LYS A 314 -17.09 13.72 -6.36
N SER A 315 -17.41 14.60 -5.41
CA SER A 315 -18.73 15.19 -5.36
C SER A 315 -18.93 15.98 -6.66
N HIS A 316 -19.79 15.47 -7.54
CA HIS A 316 -20.33 16.29 -8.61
C HIS A 316 -21.16 17.36 -7.92
N GLY A 317 -20.64 18.58 -7.86
CA GLY A 317 -21.13 19.67 -7.00
C GLY A 317 -22.64 19.81 -7.00
N ALA A 318 -23.28 19.37 -5.92
CA ALA A 318 -24.53 19.95 -5.48
C ALA A 318 -24.18 21.16 -4.61
N SER A 319 -24.16 22.35 -5.20
CA SER A 319 -24.10 23.60 -4.46
C SER A 319 -25.29 23.67 -3.51
N SER A 320 -25.09 23.44 -2.22
CA SER A 320 -26.10 23.72 -1.20
C SER A 320 -26.13 25.22 -0.92
N ASN A 321 -26.95 25.97 -1.64
CA ASN A 321 -27.44 27.24 -1.12
C ASN A 321 -28.47 26.91 -0.04
N ARG A 322 -28.06 26.92 1.22
CA ARG A 322 -28.97 27.17 2.33
C ARG A 322 -28.96 28.67 2.56
N GLU A 323 -29.86 29.38 1.87
CA GLU A 323 -30.34 30.66 2.37
C GLU A 323 -31.26 30.36 3.56
N SER A 324 -30.89 30.97 4.68
CA SER A 324 -31.76 31.28 5.81
C SER A 324 -33.00 32.04 5.34
N ALA A 325 -34.18 31.59 5.75
CA ALA A 325 -35.37 32.43 5.81
C ALA A 325 -36.12 32.15 7.11
N GLU A 326 -36.52 33.26 7.72
CA GLU A 326 -37.27 33.49 8.96
C GLU A 326 -38.60 32.73 9.07
#